data_AF-A0A1I3UQI4-F1
#
_entry.id   AF-A0A1I3UQI4-F1
#
_cell.length_a   1.000
_cell.length_b   1.000
_cell.length_c   1.000
_cell.angle_alpha   90.00
_cell.angle_beta   90.00
_cell.angle_gamma   90.00
#
_symmetry.space_group_name_H-M   'P 1'
#
loop_
_entity.id
_entity.type
_entity.pdbx_description
1 polymer ?
#
loop_
_entity_poly.entity_id
_entity_poly.type
_entity_poly.pdbx_seq_one_letter_code
_entity_poly.pdbx_strand_id
1 'polypeptide(L)'
;MTTLTSSSSNAYNNVVLQAKRLKKHLKIPLHLARYVLAKGPYHCDDWDDLVSRLNTGNPGDHVRQLSSLPGCHVAVGYFTHNIDQIARAISQHLLTNTNLAGLYETVRAVFLMSDRSMSLTDMVPCLPTLEWESANLGADPYAVLYASAFINGVPFRVVATRVYLPRYFNFGAEVQCGSECAEPWGEKIKIMWSKPNAWYDAARTYLTAPEDDFDVELVLPNEVLNDKMKEHSQWFDRAMSLMHSRGEYRDDDDDQLIPYWGPGGTYAMFGFPSNLCDVNGRPAFEMSVARSAYWGSELIAVGDHPICFDWCKTFPKLSGSEYAEYAEHIRTSVFTHPETDLNALCPRHSSCLFFLRPATAFDIRQAMAVELRADAKEEVFVLKSDHPRVAEAVLGSVAEKRITVDRTPSTGVRHVLELDVSEHPELSSLSLTLEVNEGNKAEHAWNMVSMSIVMKEHTSRTLYLLLHPALFSLMHAVGKKVLVDAVSYGLVIRRPAGLASSLERLPKWTDKAPPSSPETVNMFDRATRPDPSLSLFDLFRRMRRTIYERDNY
;
A
#
# COMPACT_ATOMS: atom_id res chain seq x y z
N MET A 1 -3.23 -22.68 -35.06
CA MET A 1 -2.93 -23.60 -33.95
C MET A 1 -1.43 -23.86 -33.93
N THR A 2 -0.66 -23.03 -33.24
CA THR A 2 0.77 -23.27 -32.98
C THR A 2 0.86 -24.09 -31.71
N THR A 3 1.23 -25.37 -31.86
CA THR A 3 1.39 -26.33 -30.77
C THR A 3 2.54 -25.92 -29.85
N LEU A 4 2.27 -25.85 -28.54
CA LEU A 4 3.25 -25.67 -27.46
C LEU A 4 4.27 -26.82 -27.50
N THR A 5 5.35 -26.66 -28.27
CA THR A 5 6.49 -27.59 -28.32
C THR A 5 7.76 -26.82 -27.97
N SER A 6 7.80 -26.32 -26.74
CA SER A 6 9.05 -25.90 -26.12
C SER A 6 9.85 -27.17 -25.77
N SER A 7 11.03 -27.38 -26.37
CA SER A 7 11.92 -28.46 -25.95
C SER A 7 12.30 -28.26 -24.48
N SER A 8 12.27 -29.31 -23.65
CA SER A 8 12.56 -29.26 -22.20
C SER A 8 13.86 -28.51 -21.86
N SER A 9 14.90 -28.62 -22.70
CA SER A 9 16.17 -27.89 -22.58
C SER A 9 16.01 -26.36 -22.65
N ASN A 10 15.12 -25.85 -23.51
CA ASN A 10 14.86 -24.42 -23.63
C ASN A 10 14.04 -23.89 -22.45
N ALA A 11 13.06 -24.66 -21.97
CA ALA A 11 12.27 -24.29 -20.80
C ALA A 11 13.15 -24.17 -19.54
N TYR A 12 14.03 -25.15 -19.30
CA TYR A 12 14.99 -25.09 -18.19
C TYR A 12 15.92 -23.86 -18.28
N ASN A 13 16.49 -23.60 -19.46
CA ASN A 13 17.36 -22.44 -19.67
C ASN A 13 16.63 -21.12 -19.39
N ASN A 14 15.37 -21.01 -19.80
CA ASN A 14 14.54 -19.84 -19.51
C ASN A 14 14.35 -19.64 -18.00
N VAL A 15 14.00 -20.68 -17.25
CA VAL A 15 13.82 -20.60 -15.79
C VAL A 15 15.11 -20.19 -15.08
N VAL A 16 16.27 -20.70 -15.52
CA VAL A 16 17.58 -20.28 -14.98
C VAL A 16 17.85 -18.80 -15.25
N LEU A 17 17.53 -18.30 -16.45
CA LEU A 17 17.68 -16.89 -16.79
C LEU A 17 16.72 -16.00 -16.01
N GLN A 18 15.47 -16.43 -15.82
CA GLN A 18 14.48 -15.73 -14.98
C GLN A 18 15.00 -15.58 -13.55
N ALA A 19 15.56 -16.64 -12.94
CA ALA A 19 16.16 -16.57 -11.61
C ALA A 19 17.35 -15.59 -11.55
N LYS A 20 18.19 -15.54 -12.59
CA LYS A 20 19.30 -14.56 -12.68
C LYS A 20 18.80 -13.12 -12.80
N ARG A 21 17.68 -12.88 -13.51
CA ARG A 21 17.06 -11.55 -13.59
C ARG A 21 16.44 -11.17 -12.25
N LEU A 22 15.70 -12.06 -11.60
CA LEU A 22 15.12 -11.81 -10.28
C LEU A 22 16.19 -11.45 -9.25
N LYS A 23 17.30 -12.19 -9.25
CA LYS A 23 18.52 -11.89 -8.47
C LYS A 23 18.98 -10.43 -8.67
N LYS A 24 19.07 -9.99 -9.94
CA LYS A 24 19.53 -8.65 -10.31
C LYS A 24 18.54 -7.57 -9.87
N HIS A 25 17.26 -7.74 -10.17
CA HIS A 25 16.22 -6.74 -9.90
C HIS A 25 15.94 -6.56 -8.41
N LEU A 26 15.87 -7.66 -7.64
CA LEU A 26 15.62 -7.61 -6.19
C LEU A 26 16.89 -7.52 -5.34
N LYS A 27 18.07 -7.49 -5.98
CA LYS A 27 19.40 -7.46 -5.32
C LYS A 27 19.55 -8.52 -4.22
N ILE A 28 19.15 -9.75 -4.53
CA ILE A 28 19.21 -10.91 -3.62
C ILE A 28 20.23 -11.95 -4.13
N PRO A 29 20.71 -12.87 -3.28
CA PRO A 29 21.50 -14.02 -3.71
C PRO A 29 20.74 -14.95 -4.66
N LEU A 30 21.47 -15.70 -5.51
CA LEU A 30 20.86 -16.58 -6.50
C LEU A 30 20.05 -17.73 -5.87
N HIS A 31 20.47 -18.24 -4.71
CA HIS A 31 19.72 -19.31 -4.02
C HIS A 31 18.35 -18.81 -3.55
N LEU A 32 18.26 -17.56 -3.07
CA LEU A 32 16.98 -16.95 -2.71
C LEU A 32 16.13 -16.66 -3.95
N ALA A 33 16.73 -16.15 -5.02
CA ALA A 33 15.99 -15.93 -6.27
C ALA A 33 15.39 -17.24 -6.81
N ARG A 34 16.12 -18.35 -6.73
CA ARG A 34 15.60 -19.68 -7.09
C ARG A 34 14.46 -20.12 -6.17
N TYR A 35 14.63 -19.94 -4.86
CA TYR A 35 13.60 -20.26 -3.86
C TYR A 35 12.30 -19.49 -4.11
N VAL A 36 12.39 -18.16 -4.23
CA VAL A 36 11.24 -17.27 -4.45
C VAL A 36 10.57 -17.57 -5.79
N LEU A 37 11.35 -17.74 -6.86
CA LEU A 37 10.80 -18.05 -8.18
C LEU A 37 10.05 -19.39 -8.19
N ALA A 38 10.63 -20.43 -7.59
CA ALA A 38 10.03 -21.76 -7.57
C ALA A 38 8.74 -21.81 -6.74
N LYS A 39 8.76 -21.29 -5.50
CA LYS A 39 7.59 -21.34 -4.60
C LYS A 39 6.51 -20.33 -4.94
N GLY A 40 6.92 -19.11 -5.31
CA GLY A 40 6.00 -18.03 -5.61
C GLY A 40 5.43 -18.20 -7.01
N PRO A 41 6.00 -17.58 -8.06
CA PRO A 41 5.46 -17.62 -9.41
C PRO A 41 5.17 -19.00 -9.98
N TYR A 42 5.95 -20.04 -9.66
CA TYR A 42 5.79 -21.38 -10.25
C TYR A 42 5.00 -22.37 -9.37
N HIS A 43 4.65 -22.02 -8.14
CA HIS A 43 3.91 -22.86 -7.19
C HIS A 43 4.48 -24.29 -7.05
N CYS A 44 5.81 -24.42 -7.02
CA CYS A 44 6.53 -25.68 -6.78
C CYS A 44 7.03 -25.74 -5.33
N ASP A 45 7.31 -26.94 -4.82
CA ASP A 45 7.74 -27.11 -3.42
C ASP A 45 9.14 -26.51 -3.18
N ASP A 46 10.02 -26.66 -4.16
CA ASP A 46 11.33 -26.04 -4.19
C ASP A 46 11.88 -25.98 -5.62
N TRP A 47 13.14 -25.53 -5.74
CA TRP A 47 13.82 -25.43 -7.02
C TRP A 47 14.03 -26.79 -7.69
N ASP A 48 14.29 -27.85 -6.92
CA ASP A 48 14.58 -29.17 -7.46
C ASP A 48 13.29 -29.83 -7.99
N ASP A 49 12.14 -29.61 -7.32
CA ASP A 49 10.82 -29.97 -7.82
C ASP A 49 10.50 -29.27 -9.15
N LEU A 50 10.71 -27.95 -9.24
CA LEU A 50 10.52 -27.22 -10.49
C LEU A 50 11.38 -27.81 -11.63
N VAL A 51 12.67 -28.06 -11.37
CA VAL A 51 13.57 -28.65 -12.35
C VAL A 51 13.14 -30.07 -12.75
N SER A 52 12.70 -30.89 -11.79
CA SER A 52 12.19 -32.22 -12.03
C SER A 52 10.97 -32.20 -12.98
N ARG A 53 10.00 -31.32 -12.72
CA ARG A 53 8.78 -31.16 -13.56
C ARG A 53 9.09 -30.72 -14.98
N LEU A 54 10.12 -29.89 -15.18
CA LEU A 54 10.56 -29.48 -16.51
C LEU A 54 11.25 -30.62 -17.27
N ASN A 55 12.01 -31.44 -16.55
CA ASN A 55 12.78 -32.55 -17.13
C ASN A 55 11.92 -33.78 -17.45
N THR A 56 10.83 -34.01 -16.70
CA THR A 56 9.90 -35.13 -16.93
C THR A 56 9.03 -34.95 -18.19
N GLY A 57 9.08 -33.77 -18.82
CA GLY A 57 8.41 -33.49 -20.09
C GLY A 57 6.89 -33.30 -20.00
N ASN A 58 6.31 -33.41 -18.81
CA ASN A 58 4.89 -33.12 -18.55
C ASN A 58 4.69 -32.14 -17.39
N PRO A 59 5.27 -30.92 -17.46
CA PRO A 59 4.96 -29.89 -16.49
C PRO A 59 3.48 -29.53 -16.57
N GLY A 60 2.84 -29.28 -15.42
CA GLY A 60 1.48 -28.72 -15.38
C GLY A 60 1.38 -27.43 -16.20
N ASP A 61 0.18 -27.10 -16.68
CA ASP A 61 -0.01 -26.02 -17.66
C ASP A 61 0.60 -24.69 -17.21
N HIS A 62 0.37 -24.29 -15.96
CA HIS A 62 0.94 -23.08 -15.36
C HIS A 62 2.49 -23.02 -15.48
N VAL A 63 3.19 -24.08 -15.06
CA VAL A 63 4.66 -24.16 -15.14
C VAL A 63 5.12 -24.12 -16.60
N ARG A 64 4.39 -24.79 -17.50
CA ARG A 64 4.69 -24.80 -18.93
C ARG A 64 4.54 -23.42 -19.56
N GLN A 65 3.49 -22.66 -19.23
CA GLN A 65 3.29 -21.31 -19.76
C GLN A 65 4.43 -20.39 -19.31
N LEU A 66 4.70 -20.30 -18.01
CA LEU A 66 5.72 -19.39 -17.47
C LEU A 66 7.15 -19.72 -17.95
N SER A 67 7.50 -21.01 -18.04
CA SER A 67 8.82 -21.44 -18.51
C SER A 67 9.02 -21.26 -20.03
N SER A 68 7.94 -21.06 -20.78
CA SER A 68 7.99 -20.80 -22.23
C SER A 68 8.18 -19.31 -22.57
N LEU A 69 8.13 -18.42 -21.57
CA LEU A 69 8.35 -16.98 -21.77
C LEU A 69 9.84 -16.66 -22.02
N PRO A 70 10.15 -15.69 -22.90
CA PRO A 70 9.22 -14.84 -23.65
C PRO A 70 8.77 -15.40 -25.02
N GLY A 71 9.29 -16.56 -25.44
CA GLY A 71 9.22 -17.03 -26.82
C GLY A 71 7.86 -17.59 -27.30
N CYS A 72 6.80 -17.55 -26.49
CA CYS A 72 5.50 -18.14 -26.81
C CYS A 72 4.34 -17.16 -26.62
N HIS A 73 3.59 -16.87 -27.69
CA HIS A 73 2.46 -15.93 -27.67
C HIS A 73 1.32 -16.35 -26.72
N VAL A 74 1.03 -17.66 -26.62
CA VAL A 74 0.01 -18.16 -25.69
C VAL A 74 0.44 -17.90 -24.24
N ALA A 75 1.72 -18.11 -23.95
CA ALA A 75 2.27 -17.83 -22.64
C ALA A 75 2.27 -16.32 -22.31
N VAL A 76 2.48 -15.44 -23.29
CA VAL A 76 2.37 -13.98 -23.10
C VAL A 76 0.95 -13.60 -22.68
N GLY A 77 -0.07 -14.13 -23.37
CA GLY A 77 -1.47 -13.91 -22.99
C GLY A 77 -1.80 -14.44 -21.59
N TYR A 78 -1.29 -15.62 -21.25
CA TYR A 78 -1.40 -16.19 -19.91
C TYR A 78 -0.75 -15.28 -18.85
N PHE A 79 0.48 -14.83 -19.10
CA PHE A 79 1.21 -13.95 -18.20
C PHE A 79 0.45 -12.64 -17.93
N THR A 80 -0.01 -11.97 -18.99
CA THR A 80 -0.75 -10.70 -18.85
C THR A 80 -2.02 -10.88 -18.01
N HIS A 81 -2.72 -12.00 -18.17
CA HIS A 81 -3.92 -12.29 -17.39
C HIS A 81 -3.63 -12.64 -15.92
N ASN A 82 -2.43 -13.13 -15.59
CA ASN A 82 -2.07 -13.62 -14.26
C ASN A 82 -0.99 -12.77 -13.56
N ILE A 83 -0.68 -11.58 -14.07
CA ILE A 83 0.42 -10.74 -13.55
C ILE A 83 0.21 -10.36 -12.07
N ASP A 84 -1.02 -10.06 -11.66
CA ASP A 84 -1.37 -9.76 -10.25
C ASP A 84 -0.97 -10.92 -9.33
N GLN A 85 -1.45 -12.12 -9.64
CA GLN A 85 -1.18 -13.32 -8.86
C GLN A 85 0.33 -13.63 -8.82
N ILE A 86 1.02 -13.52 -9.96
CA ILE A 86 2.47 -13.80 -10.04
C ILE A 86 3.27 -12.81 -9.18
N ALA A 87 2.93 -11.53 -9.24
CA ALA A 87 3.60 -10.48 -8.48
C ALA A 87 3.36 -10.62 -6.98
N ARG A 88 2.12 -10.85 -6.56
CA ARG A 88 1.79 -11.11 -5.15
C ARG A 88 2.43 -12.40 -4.65
N ALA A 89 2.59 -13.42 -5.49
CA ALA A 89 3.27 -14.65 -5.11
C ALA A 89 4.77 -14.44 -4.81
N ILE A 90 5.43 -13.46 -5.45
CA ILE A 90 6.80 -13.07 -5.08
C ILE A 90 6.81 -12.45 -3.69
N SER A 91 5.91 -11.50 -3.42
CA SER A 91 5.90 -10.79 -2.13
C SER A 91 5.52 -11.68 -0.95
N GLN A 92 4.74 -12.74 -1.19
CA GLN A 92 4.45 -13.76 -0.18
C GLN A 92 5.71 -14.49 0.35
N HIS A 93 6.84 -14.40 -0.36
CA HIS A 93 8.10 -15.05 0.02
C HIS A 93 9.26 -14.07 0.24
N LEU A 94 9.10 -12.79 -0.10
CA LEU A 94 10.15 -11.78 0.02
C LEU A 94 9.58 -10.39 0.25
N LEU A 95 10.09 -9.68 1.26
CA LEU A 95 9.91 -8.24 1.40
C LEU A 95 10.72 -7.53 0.31
N THR A 96 10.02 -6.75 -0.50
CA THR A 96 10.57 -6.23 -1.76
C THR A 96 10.84 -4.73 -1.74
N ASN A 97 10.41 -4.02 -0.70
CA ASN A 97 10.52 -2.56 -0.59
C ASN A 97 9.95 -1.84 -1.81
N THR A 98 8.83 -2.35 -2.31
CA THR A 98 8.07 -1.78 -3.41
C THR A 98 6.59 -2.08 -3.19
N ASN A 99 5.76 -1.19 -3.69
CA ASN A 99 4.33 -1.44 -3.84
C ASN A 99 4.06 -2.43 -4.99
N LEU A 100 2.78 -2.74 -5.20
CA LEU A 100 2.35 -3.67 -6.24
C LEU A 100 2.75 -3.23 -7.65
N ALA A 101 2.80 -1.92 -7.94
CA ALA A 101 3.20 -1.40 -9.25
C ALA A 101 4.65 -1.77 -9.57
N GLY A 102 5.58 -1.49 -8.65
CA GLY A 102 6.98 -1.86 -8.85
C GLY A 102 7.22 -3.38 -8.83
N LEU A 103 6.34 -4.16 -8.18
CA LEU A 103 6.33 -5.62 -8.35
C LEU A 103 5.94 -6.03 -9.77
N TYR A 104 4.93 -5.40 -10.38
CA TYR A 104 4.57 -5.66 -11.77
C TYR A 104 5.72 -5.36 -12.74
N GLU A 105 6.41 -4.25 -12.53
CA GLU A 105 7.62 -3.91 -13.29
C GLU A 105 8.72 -4.96 -13.10
N THR A 106 8.96 -5.38 -11.86
CA THR A 106 9.92 -6.45 -11.55
C THR A 106 9.57 -7.75 -12.26
N VAL A 107 8.31 -8.17 -12.21
CA VAL A 107 7.84 -9.40 -12.86
C VAL A 107 7.98 -9.29 -14.39
N ARG A 108 7.54 -8.18 -15.00
CA ARG A 108 7.71 -7.94 -16.44
C ARG A 108 9.17 -8.03 -16.87
N ALA A 109 10.08 -7.46 -16.09
CA ALA A 109 11.52 -7.54 -16.37
C ALA A 109 12.10 -8.96 -16.21
N VAL A 110 11.66 -9.69 -15.19
CA VAL A 110 12.08 -11.09 -14.95
C VAL A 110 11.68 -12.01 -16.11
N PHE A 111 10.45 -11.84 -16.61
CA PHE A 111 9.89 -12.66 -17.69
C PHE A 111 10.11 -12.08 -19.11
N LEU A 112 10.76 -10.92 -19.24
CA LEU A 112 11.03 -10.20 -20.50
C LEU A 112 9.78 -9.85 -21.31
N MET A 113 8.77 -9.28 -20.65
CA MET A 113 7.48 -8.97 -21.27
C MET A 113 7.38 -7.53 -21.79
N SER A 114 7.93 -6.55 -21.05
CA SER A 114 7.99 -5.15 -21.48
C SER A 114 8.90 -4.34 -20.54
N ASP A 115 9.56 -3.32 -21.09
CA ASP A 115 10.33 -2.31 -20.34
C ASP A 115 9.54 -1.01 -20.11
N ARG A 116 8.24 -0.96 -20.49
CA ARG A 116 7.39 0.21 -20.24
C ARG A 116 7.03 0.31 -18.76
N SER A 117 7.04 1.54 -18.23
CA SER A 117 6.50 1.84 -16.90
C SER A 117 5.03 1.45 -16.79
N MET A 118 4.64 1.05 -15.58
CA MET A 118 3.25 0.70 -15.28
C MET A 118 2.36 1.95 -15.27
N SER A 119 1.29 1.96 -16.06
CA SER A 119 0.18 2.92 -15.92
C SER A 119 -0.85 2.40 -14.93
N LEU A 120 -1.72 3.27 -14.41
CA LEU A 120 -2.83 2.86 -13.56
C LEU A 120 -3.76 1.86 -14.29
N THR A 121 -3.99 2.08 -15.58
CA THR A 121 -4.78 1.21 -16.46
C THR A 121 -4.23 -0.21 -16.64
N ASP A 122 -2.92 -0.40 -16.43
CA ASP A 122 -2.30 -1.73 -16.42
C ASP A 122 -2.51 -2.48 -15.09
N MET A 123 -3.04 -1.79 -14.06
CA MET A 123 -3.11 -2.30 -12.68
C MET A 123 -4.52 -2.52 -12.17
N VAL A 124 -5.44 -1.64 -12.55
CA VAL A 124 -6.82 -1.70 -12.09
C VAL A 124 -7.79 -1.82 -13.26
N PRO A 125 -9.00 -2.35 -13.05
CA PRO A 125 -10.04 -2.35 -14.07
C PRO A 125 -10.26 -0.93 -14.63
N CYS A 126 -10.31 -0.80 -15.95
CA CYS A 126 -10.50 0.48 -16.62
C CYS A 126 -11.91 0.58 -17.19
N LEU A 127 -12.63 1.61 -16.78
CA LEU A 127 -13.93 1.97 -17.34
C LEU A 127 -13.74 2.36 -18.82
N PRO A 128 -14.64 1.95 -19.72
CA PRO A 128 -14.63 2.42 -21.10
C PRO A 128 -14.61 3.95 -21.19
N THR A 129 -14.08 4.47 -22.30
CA THR A 129 -14.00 5.90 -22.55
C THR A 129 -15.35 6.58 -22.34
N LEU A 130 -15.37 7.60 -21.48
CA LEU A 130 -16.55 8.39 -21.20
C LEU A 130 -16.71 9.50 -22.24
N GLU A 131 -17.89 9.53 -22.86
CA GLU A 131 -18.30 10.62 -23.75
C GLU A 131 -18.91 11.72 -22.90
N TRP A 132 -18.15 12.80 -22.71
CA TRP A 132 -18.56 13.93 -21.87
C TRP A 132 -19.43 14.92 -22.64
N GLU A 133 -20.54 15.31 -22.03
CA GLU A 133 -21.47 16.32 -22.52
C GLU A 133 -21.69 17.40 -21.46
N SER A 134 -21.92 18.64 -21.91
CA SER A 134 -22.28 19.74 -21.00
C SER A 134 -23.63 19.46 -20.32
N ALA A 135 -23.67 19.56 -18.99
CA ALA A 135 -24.92 19.53 -18.25
C ALA A 135 -25.73 20.83 -18.43
N ASN A 136 -25.13 21.87 -19.04
CA ASN A 136 -25.71 23.20 -19.24
C ASN A 136 -26.19 23.84 -17.92
N LEU A 137 -25.41 23.63 -16.85
CA LEU A 137 -25.63 24.18 -15.52
C LEU A 137 -24.72 25.39 -15.31
N GLY A 138 -25.22 26.58 -15.66
CA GLY A 138 -24.50 27.84 -15.45
C GLY A 138 -23.97 28.48 -16.73
N ALA A 139 -23.03 29.42 -16.58
CA ALA A 139 -22.53 30.25 -17.68
C ALA A 139 -21.43 29.57 -18.52
N ASP A 140 -20.71 28.60 -17.94
CA ASP A 140 -19.67 27.83 -18.63
C ASP A 140 -20.16 26.39 -18.85
N PRO A 141 -20.24 25.90 -20.11
CA PRO A 141 -20.68 24.54 -20.41
C PRO A 141 -19.75 23.45 -19.84
N TYR A 142 -18.52 23.80 -19.45
CA TYR A 142 -17.56 22.86 -18.87
C TYR A 142 -17.51 22.88 -17.35
N ALA A 143 -18.38 23.64 -16.66
CA ALA A 143 -18.44 23.64 -15.20
C ALA A 143 -18.96 22.31 -14.63
N VAL A 144 -19.96 21.73 -15.29
CA VAL A 144 -20.52 20.41 -14.95
C VAL A 144 -20.71 19.60 -16.23
N LEU A 145 -20.10 18.42 -16.26
CA LEU A 145 -20.15 17.49 -17.38
C LEU A 145 -20.86 16.20 -16.98
N TYR A 146 -21.61 15.64 -17.90
CA TYR A 146 -22.26 14.35 -17.76
C TYR A 146 -21.71 13.35 -18.76
N ALA A 147 -21.64 12.09 -18.34
CA ALA A 147 -21.39 10.96 -19.21
C ALA A 147 -22.26 9.78 -18.78
N SER A 148 -22.45 8.82 -19.67
CA SER A 148 -23.15 7.57 -19.39
C SER A 148 -22.19 6.39 -19.36
N ALA A 149 -22.39 5.48 -18.42
CA ALA A 149 -21.62 4.25 -18.30
C ALA A 149 -22.55 3.06 -18.09
N PHE A 150 -22.09 1.85 -18.42
CA PHE A 150 -22.83 0.61 -18.17
C PHE A 150 -21.97 -0.32 -17.31
N ILE A 151 -22.28 -0.39 -16.02
CA ILE A 151 -21.46 -1.05 -15.01
C ILE A 151 -22.26 -2.18 -14.36
N ASN A 152 -21.74 -3.41 -14.35
CA ASN A 152 -22.39 -4.60 -13.78
C ASN A 152 -23.83 -4.84 -14.25
N GLY A 153 -24.10 -4.50 -15.51
CA GLY A 153 -25.43 -4.58 -16.11
C GLY A 153 -26.41 -3.46 -15.69
N VAL A 154 -25.92 -2.37 -15.11
CA VAL A 154 -26.72 -1.22 -14.64
C VAL A 154 -26.28 0.05 -15.39
N PRO A 155 -27.22 0.86 -15.90
CA PRO A 155 -26.91 2.16 -16.49
C PRO A 155 -26.57 3.18 -15.39
N PHE A 156 -25.46 3.88 -15.58
CA PHE A 156 -24.93 4.90 -14.67
C PHE A 156 -24.88 6.25 -15.36
N ARG A 157 -25.26 7.30 -14.61
CA ARG A 157 -24.87 8.68 -14.89
C ARG A 157 -23.58 8.95 -14.14
N VAL A 158 -22.57 9.45 -14.84
CA VAL A 158 -21.33 9.96 -14.26
C VAL A 158 -21.33 11.47 -14.39
N VAL A 159 -21.06 12.17 -13.29
CA VAL A 159 -21.07 13.62 -13.16
C VAL A 159 -19.67 14.09 -12.79
N ALA A 160 -19.07 14.93 -13.63
CA ALA A 160 -17.82 15.61 -13.36
C ALA A 160 -18.10 17.09 -13.06
N THR A 161 -17.81 17.52 -11.82
CA THR A 161 -17.97 18.93 -11.39
C THR A 161 -16.60 19.58 -11.28
N ARG A 162 -16.40 20.73 -11.95
CA ARG A 162 -15.11 21.42 -11.96
C ARG A 162 -14.84 22.07 -10.61
N VAL A 163 -13.72 21.73 -9.98
CA VAL A 163 -13.37 22.14 -8.62
C VAL A 163 -12.08 22.95 -8.58
N TYR A 164 -12.02 23.93 -7.69
CA TYR A 164 -10.82 24.72 -7.40
C TYR A 164 -9.84 23.87 -6.57
N LEU A 165 -8.72 23.48 -7.18
CA LEU A 165 -7.64 22.75 -6.51
C LEU A 165 -6.29 23.31 -7.01
N PRO A 166 -5.79 24.40 -6.42
CA PRO A 166 -4.62 25.12 -6.92
C PRO A 166 -3.36 24.25 -6.93
N ARG A 167 -3.26 23.22 -6.07
CA ARG A 167 -2.17 22.23 -6.09
C ARG A 167 -1.99 21.50 -7.42
N TYR A 168 -3.03 21.47 -8.27
CA TYR A 168 -2.98 20.85 -9.60
C TYR A 168 -2.88 21.90 -10.72
N PHE A 169 -2.70 23.18 -10.39
CA PHE A 169 -2.44 24.23 -11.36
C PHE A 169 -0.94 24.31 -11.66
N ASN A 170 -0.61 24.66 -12.91
CA ASN A 170 0.77 24.84 -13.32
C ASN A 170 1.14 26.33 -13.25
N PHE A 171 1.69 26.77 -12.11
CA PHE A 171 2.00 28.19 -11.86
C PHE A 171 3.34 28.68 -12.43
N GLY A 172 4.14 27.81 -13.05
CA GLY A 172 5.47 28.18 -13.54
C GLY A 172 6.51 28.34 -12.43
N ALA A 173 7.72 28.81 -12.79
CA ALA A 173 8.86 28.91 -11.89
C ALA A 173 8.86 30.19 -11.03
N GLU A 174 7.96 31.13 -11.32
CA GLU A 174 7.80 32.39 -10.59
C GLU A 174 7.19 32.22 -9.19
N VAL A 175 6.41 31.15 -8.98
CA VAL A 175 5.83 30.81 -7.68
C VAL A 175 6.84 29.97 -6.91
N GLN A 176 7.36 30.52 -5.82
CA GLN A 176 8.39 29.88 -5.00
C GLN A 176 7.82 29.07 -3.83
N CYS A 177 6.61 29.41 -3.38
CA CYS A 177 5.89 28.67 -2.34
C CYS A 177 5.07 27.50 -2.93
N GLY A 178 4.64 26.58 -2.07
CA GLY A 178 3.76 25.49 -2.47
C GLY A 178 2.42 26.02 -2.97
N SER A 179 1.92 25.47 -4.08
CA SER A 179 0.62 25.81 -4.67
C SER A 179 -0.57 25.57 -3.73
N GLU A 180 -0.43 24.64 -2.79
CA GLU A 180 -1.36 24.33 -1.71
C GLU A 180 -1.54 25.50 -0.73
N CYS A 181 -0.62 26.48 -0.69
CA CYS A 181 -0.79 27.69 0.12
C CYS A 181 -1.98 28.54 -0.36
N ALA A 182 -2.41 28.41 -1.62
CA ALA A 182 -3.59 29.10 -2.14
C ALA A 182 -4.90 28.33 -1.90
N GLU A 183 -4.91 27.33 -1.01
CA GLU A 183 -6.13 26.63 -0.59
C GLU A 183 -6.78 27.32 0.61
N PRO A 184 -8.10 27.58 0.57
CA PRO A 184 -8.80 28.15 1.72
C PRO A 184 -9.05 27.07 2.78
N TRP A 185 -8.03 26.80 3.61
CA TRP A 185 -8.04 25.75 4.62
C TRP A 185 -9.25 25.82 5.56
N GLY A 186 -9.88 24.66 5.81
CA GLY A 186 -11.09 24.56 6.64
C GLY A 186 -12.39 24.96 5.94
N GLU A 187 -12.33 25.49 4.71
CA GLU A 187 -13.52 25.68 3.88
C GLU A 187 -13.85 24.42 3.07
N LYS A 188 -15.09 24.34 2.59
CA LYS A 188 -15.50 23.31 1.61
C LYS A 188 -14.87 23.58 0.25
N ILE A 189 -14.60 22.50 -0.47
CA ILE A 189 -14.11 22.50 -1.85
C ILE A 189 -15.08 23.29 -2.73
N LYS A 190 -14.53 24.24 -3.49
CA LYS A 190 -15.30 25.22 -4.26
C LYS A 190 -15.47 24.75 -5.69
N ILE A 191 -16.68 24.94 -6.23
CA ILE A 191 -16.98 24.70 -7.65
C ILE A 191 -16.58 25.95 -8.43
N MET A 192 -15.84 25.78 -9.53
CA MET A 192 -15.49 26.87 -10.45
C MET A 192 -16.55 26.97 -11.56
N TRP A 193 -17.58 27.79 -11.36
CA TRP A 193 -18.73 27.86 -12.27
C TRP A 193 -18.45 28.60 -13.58
N SER A 194 -17.49 29.51 -13.58
CA SER A 194 -17.12 30.30 -14.76
C SER A 194 -15.67 30.77 -14.69
N LYS A 195 -15.11 31.10 -15.87
CA LYS A 195 -13.80 31.74 -16.05
C LYS A 195 -12.65 31.10 -15.25
N PRO A 196 -12.21 29.86 -15.57
CA PRO A 196 -11.10 29.19 -14.88
C PRO A 196 -9.84 30.03 -14.73
N ASN A 197 -9.51 30.84 -15.75
CA ASN A 197 -8.34 31.72 -15.70
C ASN A 197 -8.42 32.75 -14.57
N ALA A 198 -9.61 33.24 -14.21
CA ALA A 198 -9.75 34.19 -13.10
C ALA A 198 -9.44 33.55 -11.73
N TRP A 199 -9.75 32.25 -11.58
CA TRP A 199 -9.41 31.48 -10.38
C TRP A 199 -7.91 31.20 -10.33
N TYR A 200 -7.31 30.84 -11.46
CA TYR A 200 -5.86 30.68 -11.60
C TYR A 200 -5.12 31.99 -11.30
N ASP A 201 -5.56 33.11 -11.88
CA ASP A 201 -4.94 34.42 -11.68
C ASP A 201 -5.06 34.90 -10.23
N ALA A 202 -6.18 34.63 -9.56
CA ALA A 202 -6.36 34.92 -8.14
C ALA A 202 -5.35 34.14 -7.27
N ALA A 203 -5.23 32.84 -7.49
CA ALA A 203 -4.27 32.00 -6.80
C ALA A 203 -2.81 32.44 -7.07
N ARG A 204 -2.48 32.70 -8.34
CA ARG A 204 -1.15 33.17 -8.74
C ARG A 204 -0.80 34.52 -8.11
N THR A 205 -1.75 35.44 -8.07
CA THR A 205 -1.56 36.77 -7.44
C THR A 205 -1.27 36.62 -5.96
N TYR A 206 -2.01 35.75 -5.27
CA TYR A 206 -1.77 35.43 -3.87
C TYR A 206 -0.38 34.81 -3.64
N LEU A 207 -0.01 33.80 -4.45
CA LEU A 207 1.25 33.07 -4.31
C LEU A 207 2.50 33.88 -4.72
N THR A 208 2.33 34.97 -5.45
CA THR A 208 3.44 35.85 -5.89
C THR A 208 3.49 37.17 -5.11
N ALA A 209 2.65 37.32 -4.09
CA ALA A 209 2.68 38.47 -3.22
C ALA A 209 4.03 38.57 -2.48
N PRO A 210 4.60 39.77 -2.26
CA PRO A 210 5.86 39.94 -1.54
C PRO A 210 5.77 39.37 -0.11
N GLU A 211 6.81 38.67 0.36
CA GLU A 211 6.85 38.04 1.70
C GLU A 211 6.69 39.04 2.86
N ASP A 212 6.98 40.33 2.63
CA ASP A 212 6.84 41.40 3.62
C ASP A 212 5.38 41.87 3.81
N ASP A 213 4.45 41.42 2.96
CA ASP A 213 3.04 41.83 2.96
C ASP A 213 2.18 40.76 3.68
N PHE A 214 2.33 40.69 5.00
CA PHE A 214 1.63 39.72 5.87
C PHE A 214 0.08 39.87 5.87
N ASP A 215 -0.45 40.92 5.23
CA ASP A 215 -1.88 41.24 5.17
C ASP A 215 -2.57 40.79 3.87
N VAL A 216 -1.86 40.09 2.96
CA VAL A 216 -2.46 39.66 1.70
C VAL A 216 -3.41 38.48 1.94
N GLU A 217 -4.71 38.73 1.82
CA GLU A 217 -5.75 37.69 1.86
C GLU A 217 -6.00 37.07 0.48
N LEU A 218 -6.28 35.76 0.44
CA LEU A 218 -6.68 35.07 -0.79
C LEU A 218 -8.09 35.52 -1.21
N VAL A 219 -8.17 36.36 -2.23
CA VAL A 219 -9.46 36.81 -2.79
C VAL A 219 -9.83 35.97 -4.02
N LEU A 220 -10.70 34.99 -3.82
CA LEU A 220 -11.24 34.16 -4.89
C LEU A 220 -12.39 34.86 -5.64
N PRO A 221 -12.64 34.53 -6.92
CA PRO A 221 -13.75 35.08 -7.69
C PRO A 221 -15.10 34.84 -6.98
N ASN A 222 -15.92 35.89 -6.89
CA ASN A 222 -17.29 35.80 -6.39
C ASN A 222 -18.26 35.49 -7.54
N GLU A 223 -19.02 34.40 -7.42
CA GLU A 223 -19.94 33.93 -8.46
C GLU A 223 -21.40 33.96 -7.98
N VAL A 224 -22.26 34.65 -8.73
CA VAL A 224 -23.70 34.70 -8.45
C VAL A 224 -24.37 33.45 -9.03
N LEU A 225 -24.80 32.55 -8.14
CA LEU A 225 -25.42 31.28 -8.54
C LEU A 225 -26.90 31.46 -8.88
N ASN A 226 -27.32 30.91 -10.03
CA ASN A 226 -28.74 30.71 -10.33
C ASN A 226 -29.31 29.49 -9.57
N ASP A 227 -30.62 29.26 -9.65
CA ASP A 227 -31.28 28.21 -8.86
C ASP A 227 -30.76 26.79 -9.18
N LYS A 228 -30.50 26.49 -10.46
CA LYS A 228 -29.93 25.20 -10.87
C LYS A 228 -28.51 25.00 -10.33
N MET A 229 -27.70 26.06 -10.37
CA MET A 229 -26.33 26.04 -9.82
C MET A 229 -26.35 25.86 -8.29
N LYS A 230 -27.31 26.49 -7.59
CA LYS A 230 -27.50 26.31 -6.15
C LYS A 230 -27.92 24.89 -5.80
N GLU A 231 -28.89 24.33 -6.53
CA GLU A 231 -29.34 22.95 -6.34
C GLU A 231 -28.19 21.95 -6.53
N HIS A 232 -27.42 22.11 -7.61
CA HIS A 232 -26.24 21.29 -7.85
C HIS A 232 -25.16 21.48 -6.79
N SER A 233 -24.89 22.72 -6.35
CA SER A 233 -23.93 22.99 -5.27
C SER A 233 -24.34 22.28 -3.98
N GLN A 234 -25.63 22.31 -3.64
CA GLN A 234 -26.15 21.62 -2.45
C GLN A 234 -26.04 20.10 -2.58
N TRP A 235 -26.31 19.54 -3.76
CA TRP A 235 -26.08 18.11 -4.01
C TRP A 235 -24.60 17.75 -3.93
N PHE A 236 -23.74 18.54 -4.56
CA PHE A 236 -22.29 18.34 -4.56
C PHE A 236 -21.73 18.33 -3.15
N ASP A 237 -22.13 19.30 -2.32
CA ASP A 237 -21.77 19.36 -0.89
C ASP A 237 -22.20 18.09 -0.14
N ARG A 238 -23.41 17.58 -0.41
CA ARG A 238 -23.89 16.33 0.19
C ARG A 238 -23.08 15.13 -0.31
N ALA A 239 -22.80 15.03 -1.60
CA ALA A 239 -21.98 13.96 -2.18
C ALA A 239 -20.55 13.95 -1.63
N MET A 240 -19.92 15.13 -1.53
CA MET A 240 -18.59 15.31 -0.95
C MET A 240 -18.51 14.95 0.54
N SER A 241 -19.64 14.98 1.26
CA SER A 241 -19.69 14.52 2.66
C SER A 241 -19.46 13.01 2.83
N LEU A 242 -19.43 12.23 1.74
CA LEU A 242 -19.01 10.82 1.74
C LEU A 242 -17.48 10.66 1.79
N MET A 243 -16.71 11.70 1.47
CA MET A 243 -15.26 11.69 1.55
C MET A 243 -14.82 11.78 3.02
N HIS A 244 -13.64 11.23 3.37
CA HIS A 244 -13.14 11.22 4.76
C HIS A 244 -12.96 12.64 5.34
N SER A 245 -12.46 13.56 4.52
CA SER A 245 -12.35 15.01 4.80
C SER A 245 -13.67 15.78 4.69
N ARG A 246 -14.78 15.09 4.37
CA ARG A 246 -16.10 15.69 4.10
C ARG A 246 -16.10 16.79 3.04
N GLY A 247 -15.12 16.75 2.14
CA GLY A 247 -14.95 17.73 1.07
C GLY A 247 -14.40 19.07 1.52
N GLU A 248 -13.62 19.11 2.60
CA GLU A 248 -12.91 20.30 3.08
C GLU A 248 -11.46 20.31 2.60
N TYR A 249 -10.87 21.50 2.41
CA TYR A 249 -9.42 21.63 2.24
C TYR A 249 -8.75 21.28 3.57
N ARG A 250 -7.87 20.27 3.57
CA ARG A 250 -7.09 19.82 4.74
C ARG A 250 -5.64 19.47 4.40
N ASP A 251 -4.77 19.65 5.39
CA ASP A 251 -3.34 19.35 5.33
C ASP A 251 -3.03 17.83 5.35
N ASP A 252 -4.07 16.99 5.42
CA ASP A 252 -3.91 15.53 5.38
C ASP A 252 -3.89 15.04 3.92
N ASP A 253 -2.69 14.72 3.43
CA ASP A 253 -2.47 14.20 2.07
C ASP A 253 -3.22 12.90 1.78
N ASP A 254 -3.54 12.10 2.80
CA ASP A 254 -4.18 10.80 2.62
C ASP A 254 -5.67 10.92 2.28
N ASP A 255 -6.30 11.97 2.78
CA ASP A 255 -7.74 12.26 2.64
C ASP A 255 -8.08 13.14 1.44
N GLN A 256 -7.06 13.67 0.77
CA GLN A 256 -7.26 14.56 -0.37
C GLN A 256 -7.77 13.79 -1.58
N LEU A 257 -8.73 14.40 -2.28
CA LEU A 257 -9.24 13.86 -3.53
C LEU A 257 -8.21 13.99 -4.66
N ILE A 258 -8.15 12.97 -5.52
CA ILE A 258 -7.40 13.00 -6.76
C ILE A 258 -8.37 13.39 -7.89
N PRO A 259 -8.18 14.54 -8.55
CA PRO A 259 -9.13 15.01 -9.55
C PRO A 259 -8.97 14.26 -10.87
N TYR A 260 -10.06 14.24 -11.64
CA TYR A 260 -10.02 13.92 -13.06
C TYR A 260 -9.59 15.16 -13.85
N TRP A 261 -8.63 15.02 -14.76
CA TRP A 261 -8.25 16.10 -15.67
C TRP A 261 -9.05 16.01 -16.96
N GLY A 262 -9.89 17.01 -17.17
CA GLY A 262 -10.72 17.15 -18.37
C GLY A 262 -10.36 18.41 -19.18
N PRO A 263 -10.98 18.61 -20.35
CA PRO A 263 -10.69 19.73 -21.25
C PRO A 263 -10.84 21.12 -20.61
N GLY A 264 -11.66 21.24 -19.56
CA GLY A 264 -11.97 22.51 -18.89
C GLY A 264 -11.35 22.70 -17.50
N GLY A 265 -10.49 21.78 -17.04
CA GLY A 265 -9.80 21.88 -15.74
C GLY A 265 -9.80 20.58 -14.91
N THR A 266 -9.76 20.75 -13.59
CA THR A 266 -9.81 19.69 -12.57
C THR A 266 -11.24 19.40 -12.13
N TYR A 267 -11.64 18.12 -12.13
CA TYR A 267 -13.00 17.70 -11.83
C TYR A 267 -13.05 16.69 -10.69
N ALA A 268 -14.05 16.84 -9.81
CA ALA A 268 -14.48 15.78 -8.92
C ALA A 268 -15.57 14.95 -9.63
N MET A 269 -15.38 13.63 -9.67
CA MET A 269 -16.28 12.71 -10.36
C MET A 269 -17.11 11.88 -9.38
N PHE A 270 -18.43 11.93 -9.54
CA PHE A 270 -19.37 11.01 -8.90
C PHE A 270 -20.17 10.25 -9.95
N GLY A 271 -20.71 9.11 -9.60
CA GLY A 271 -21.60 8.38 -10.48
C GLY A 271 -22.63 7.56 -9.74
N PHE A 272 -23.81 7.43 -10.31
CA PHE A 272 -24.94 6.77 -9.68
C PHE A 272 -25.85 6.11 -10.72
N PRO A 273 -26.66 5.12 -10.31
CA PRO A 273 -27.59 4.45 -11.21
C PRO A 273 -28.62 5.43 -11.78
N SER A 274 -28.88 5.34 -13.09
CA SER A 274 -29.85 6.21 -13.77
C SER A 274 -30.45 5.53 -15.00
N ASN A 275 -31.78 5.50 -15.08
CA ASN A 275 -32.50 5.02 -16.27
C ASN A 275 -32.58 6.05 -17.40
N LEU A 276 -32.06 7.27 -17.20
CA LEU A 276 -32.08 8.35 -18.19
C LEU A 276 -30.88 8.28 -19.16
N CYS A 277 -29.99 7.31 -18.97
CA CYS A 277 -28.77 7.16 -19.77
C CYS A 277 -29.00 6.27 -20.99
N ASP A 278 -28.65 6.75 -22.19
CA ASP A 278 -28.57 5.89 -23.36
C ASP A 278 -27.27 5.07 -23.33
N VAL A 279 -27.43 3.81 -22.93
CA VAL A 279 -26.35 2.82 -22.88
C VAL A 279 -26.40 1.84 -24.06
N ASN A 280 -27.30 2.06 -25.03
CA ASN A 280 -27.40 1.16 -26.19
C ASN A 280 -26.11 1.24 -27.02
N GLY A 281 -25.46 0.09 -27.21
CA GLY A 281 -24.18 0.00 -27.92
C GLY A 281 -22.95 0.37 -27.09
N ARG A 282 -23.10 0.79 -25.81
CA ARG A 282 -21.96 0.99 -24.91
C ARG A 282 -21.43 -0.35 -24.42
N PRO A 283 -20.09 -0.55 -24.37
CA PRO A 283 -19.51 -1.77 -23.83
C PRO A 283 -19.84 -1.90 -22.33
N ALA A 284 -20.31 -3.08 -21.93
CA ALA A 284 -20.52 -3.38 -20.51
C ALA A 284 -19.18 -3.48 -19.79
N PHE A 285 -19.07 -2.79 -18.66
CA PHE A 285 -17.97 -2.92 -17.73
C PHE A 285 -18.40 -3.82 -16.57
N GLU A 286 -17.72 -4.94 -16.39
CA GLU A 286 -18.02 -5.92 -15.35
C GLU A 286 -16.91 -5.91 -14.30
N MET A 287 -17.30 -5.76 -13.04
CA MET A 287 -16.45 -5.79 -11.86
C MET A 287 -16.91 -6.89 -10.91
N SER A 288 -15.94 -7.56 -10.31
CA SER A 288 -16.20 -8.62 -9.34
C SER A 288 -16.58 -8.04 -7.98
N VAL A 289 -17.87 -7.82 -7.74
CA VAL A 289 -18.36 -7.45 -6.40
C VAL A 289 -18.34 -8.66 -5.48
N ALA A 290 -17.62 -8.55 -4.35
CA ALA A 290 -17.61 -9.58 -3.31
C ALA A 290 -18.99 -9.71 -2.66
N ARG A 291 -19.84 -10.59 -3.21
CA ARG A 291 -21.24 -10.76 -2.78
C ARG A 291 -21.40 -11.17 -1.31
N SER A 292 -20.35 -11.68 -0.65
CA SER A 292 -20.33 -11.97 0.78
C SER A 292 -20.12 -10.72 1.65
N ALA A 293 -19.39 -9.72 1.18
CA ALA A 293 -19.08 -8.51 1.94
C ALA A 293 -20.33 -7.63 2.16
N TYR A 294 -20.41 -6.93 3.30
CA TYR A 294 -21.50 -5.99 3.60
C TYR A 294 -21.31 -4.63 2.92
N TRP A 295 -20.05 -4.24 2.77
CA TRP A 295 -19.59 -3.06 2.05
C TRP A 295 -18.27 -3.38 1.35
N GLY A 296 -17.86 -2.55 0.40
CA GLY A 296 -16.53 -2.59 -0.18
C GLY A 296 -16.28 -1.41 -1.12
N SER A 297 -15.02 -1.22 -1.46
CA SER A 297 -14.53 -0.21 -2.38
C SER A 297 -13.43 -0.82 -3.23
N GLU A 298 -13.43 -0.49 -4.52
CA GLU A 298 -12.39 -0.92 -5.45
C GLU A 298 -11.96 0.26 -6.32
N LEU A 299 -10.65 0.47 -6.42
CA LEU A 299 -10.06 1.48 -7.30
C LEU A 299 -10.21 1.03 -8.75
N ILE A 300 -10.73 1.90 -9.60
CA ILE A 300 -10.80 1.72 -11.05
C ILE A 300 -10.19 2.94 -11.75
N ALA A 301 -9.97 2.81 -13.06
CA ALA A 301 -9.42 3.87 -13.89
C ALA A 301 -10.44 4.40 -14.89
N VAL A 302 -10.43 5.71 -15.17
CA VAL A 302 -11.11 6.35 -16.30
C VAL A 302 -10.05 7.05 -17.14
N GLY A 303 -9.65 6.44 -18.26
CA GLY A 303 -8.34 6.73 -18.82
C GLY A 303 -7.28 6.37 -17.79
N ASP A 304 -6.28 7.24 -17.54
CA ASP A 304 -5.28 7.02 -16.48
C ASP A 304 -5.62 7.72 -15.14
N HIS A 305 -6.88 8.16 -14.94
CA HIS A 305 -7.31 8.82 -13.70
C HIS A 305 -8.02 7.85 -12.74
N PRO A 306 -7.72 7.89 -11.43
CA PRO A 306 -8.32 7.02 -10.44
C PRO A 306 -9.72 7.48 -10.03
N ILE A 307 -10.64 6.53 -9.88
CA ILE A 307 -11.96 6.72 -9.27
C ILE A 307 -12.31 5.47 -8.46
N CYS A 308 -13.14 5.59 -7.43
CA CYS A 308 -13.54 4.45 -6.61
C CYS A 308 -14.95 3.98 -6.97
N PHE A 309 -15.10 2.67 -7.12
CA PHE A 309 -16.38 1.99 -7.21
C PHE A 309 -16.73 1.39 -5.85
N ASP A 310 -17.76 1.95 -5.22
CA ASP A 310 -18.17 1.60 -3.87
C ASP A 310 -19.50 0.83 -3.89
N TRP A 311 -19.64 -0.10 -2.94
CA TRP A 311 -20.88 -0.86 -2.77
C TRP A 311 -21.26 -1.09 -1.31
N CYS A 312 -22.57 -1.18 -1.08
CA CYS A 312 -23.14 -1.47 0.24
C CYS A 312 -24.45 -2.26 0.12
N LYS A 313 -24.65 -3.31 0.93
CA LYS A 313 -25.89 -4.11 0.91
C LYS A 313 -27.10 -3.35 1.45
N THR A 314 -28.32 -3.68 1.02
CA THR A 314 -29.57 -3.05 1.51
C THR A 314 -30.47 -3.96 2.36
N PHE A 315 -31.24 -3.31 3.24
CA PHE A 315 -32.19 -3.80 4.26
C PHE A 315 -33.08 -4.96 3.77
N PRO A 316 -32.96 -6.17 4.37
CA PRO A 316 -33.27 -6.42 5.80
C PRO A 316 -32.07 -6.84 6.66
N LYS A 317 -30.85 -6.91 6.10
CA LYS A 317 -29.67 -7.50 6.75
C LYS A 317 -28.80 -6.52 7.54
N LEU A 318 -29.13 -5.23 7.55
CA LEU A 318 -28.31 -4.19 8.19
C LEU A 318 -28.88 -3.64 9.50
N SER A 319 -30.12 -4.00 9.87
CA SER A 319 -30.77 -3.53 11.10
C SER A 319 -29.90 -3.88 12.33
N GLY A 320 -29.34 -2.87 13.00
CA GLY A 320 -28.45 -3.04 14.15
C GLY A 320 -26.96 -3.24 13.84
N SER A 321 -26.54 -3.08 12.58
CA SER A 321 -25.12 -3.04 12.20
C SER A 321 -24.59 -1.62 12.06
N GLU A 322 -23.28 -1.43 12.27
CA GLU A 322 -22.56 -0.16 12.04
C GLU A 322 -22.72 0.38 10.60
N TYR A 323 -23.00 -0.50 9.64
CA TYR A 323 -23.15 -0.15 8.23
C TYR A 323 -24.54 0.40 7.86
N ALA A 324 -25.52 0.36 8.77
CA ALA A 324 -26.83 0.95 8.53
C ALA A 324 -26.76 2.48 8.41
N GLU A 325 -25.93 3.11 9.24
CA GLU A 325 -25.70 4.56 9.20
C GLU A 325 -25.00 4.95 7.90
N TYR A 326 -24.00 4.18 7.47
CA TYR A 326 -23.32 4.41 6.20
C TYR A 326 -24.25 4.25 4.99
N ALA A 327 -25.09 3.19 4.96
CA ALA A 327 -26.06 3.00 3.89
C ALA A 327 -27.08 4.15 3.80
N GLU A 328 -27.52 4.67 4.94
CA GLU A 328 -28.41 5.83 5.00
C GLU A 328 -27.70 7.13 4.59
N HIS A 329 -26.43 7.29 4.97
CA HIS A 329 -25.60 8.40 4.53
C HIS A 329 -25.45 8.42 3.01
N ILE A 330 -25.20 7.27 2.36
CA ILE A 330 -25.17 7.16 0.89
C ILE A 330 -26.52 7.59 0.26
N ARG A 331 -27.64 7.14 0.83
CA ARG A 331 -28.98 7.49 0.34
C ARG A 331 -29.29 8.98 0.43
N THR A 332 -28.86 9.61 1.51
CA THR A 332 -29.09 11.04 1.79
C THR A 332 -28.02 11.95 1.19
N SER A 333 -27.00 11.38 0.53
CA SER A 333 -25.92 12.11 -0.15
C SER A 333 -25.99 11.94 -1.67
N VAL A 334 -25.16 11.05 -2.25
CA VAL A 334 -24.97 10.89 -3.69
C VAL A 334 -26.28 10.57 -4.42
N PHE A 335 -27.15 9.74 -3.82
CA PHE A 335 -28.42 9.33 -4.43
C PHE A 335 -29.54 10.37 -4.31
N THR A 336 -29.27 11.55 -3.75
CA THR A 336 -30.20 12.69 -3.81
C THR A 336 -30.11 13.45 -5.13
N HIS A 337 -29.23 13.05 -6.05
CA HIS A 337 -29.17 13.68 -7.37
C HIS A 337 -30.50 13.48 -8.12
N PRO A 338 -31.06 14.50 -8.79
CA PRO A 338 -32.35 14.41 -9.49
C PRO A 338 -32.44 13.30 -10.54
N GLU A 339 -31.31 12.96 -11.17
CA GLU A 339 -31.22 11.90 -12.19
C GLU A 339 -30.97 10.49 -11.62
N THR A 340 -30.90 10.34 -10.30
CA THR A 340 -30.73 9.01 -9.68
C THR A 340 -32.01 8.20 -9.84
N ASP A 341 -31.87 6.96 -10.31
CA ASP A 341 -32.96 5.98 -10.29
C ASP A 341 -32.46 4.65 -9.72
N LEU A 342 -32.76 4.41 -8.44
CA LEU A 342 -32.39 3.16 -7.77
C LEU A 342 -33.11 1.93 -8.33
N ASN A 343 -34.21 2.10 -9.08
CA ASN A 343 -34.84 0.98 -9.77
C ASN A 343 -33.98 0.43 -10.91
N ALA A 344 -33.02 1.21 -11.42
CA ALA A 344 -32.04 0.74 -12.41
C ALA A 344 -31.18 -0.42 -11.88
N LEU A 345 -31.05 -0.56 -10.55
CA LEU A 345 -30.36 -1.68 -9.90
C LEU A 345 -31.17 -2.99 -9.94
N CYS A 346 -32.49 -2.90 -10.11
CA CYS A 346 -33.39 -4.04 -10.24
C CYS A 346 -33.49 -4.42 -11.73
N PRO A 347 -33.41 -5.72 -12.11
CA PRO A 347 -33.67 -6.90 -11.29
C PRO A 347 -32.42 -7.63 -10.75
N ARG A 348 -31.19 -7.19 -11.09
CA ARG A 348 -29.98 -7.99 -10.83
C ARG A 348 -29.39 -7.79 -9.44
N HIS A 349 -29.61 -6.63 -8.81
CA HIS A 349 -28.90 -6.24 -7.59
C HIS A 349 -29.80 -5.54 -6.56
N SER A 350 -31.03 -6.02 -6.38
CA SER A 350 -32.01 -5.41 -5.44
C SER A 350 -31.54 -5.31 -3.99
N SER A 351 -30.50 -6.06 -3.61
CA SER A 351 -29.92 -6.07 -2.26
C SER A 351 -28.61 -5.29 -2.12
N CYS A 352 -28.20 -4.49 -3.11
CA CYS A 352 -26.93 -3.75 -3.08
C CYS A 352 -27.03 -2.39 -3.76
N LEU A 353 -26.48 -1.36 -3.13
CA LEU A 353 -26.23 -0.05 -3.70
C LEU A 353 -24.83 -0.02 -4.30
N PHE A 354 -24.68 0.64 -5.44
CA PHE A 354 -23.41 0.88 -6.12
C PHE A 354 -23.33 2.35 -6.53
N PHE A 355 -22.17 2.96 -6.38
CA PHE A 355 -21.91 4.32 -6.84
C PHE A 355 -20.43 4.52 -7.12
N LEU A 356 -20.11 5.58 -7.87
CA LEU A 356 -18.75 6.04 -8.09
C LEU A 356 -18.49 7.29 -7.25
N ARG A 357 -17.31 7.41 -6.69
CA ARG A 357 -16.83 8.60 -5.97
C ARG A 357 -15.39 8.93 -6.36
N PRO A 358 -14.91 10.18 -6.13
CA PRO A 358 -13.51 10.49 -6.31
C PRO A 358 -12.63 9.56 -5.47
N ALA A 359 -11.48 9.17 -6.03
CA ALA A 359 -10.46 8.45 -5.30
C ALA A 359 -9.65 9.42 -4.43
N THR A 360 -9.05 8.91 -3.36
CA THR A 360 -8.06 9.61 -2.54
C THR A 360 -6.69 8.94 -2.63
N ALA A 361 -5.65 9.58 -2.09
CA ALA A 361 -4.34 8.95 -1.95
C ALA A 361 -4.40 7.69 -1.08
N PHE A 362 -5.27 7.65 -0.06
CA PHE A 362 -5.54 6.44 0.71
C PHE A 362 -6.03 5.27 -0.17
N ASP A 363 -7.02 5.51 -1.04
CA ASP A 363 -7.56 4.46 -1.92
C ASP A 363 -6.48 3.89 -2.85
N ILE A 364 -5.62 4.76 -3.40
CA ILE A 364 -4.50 4.36 -4.26
C ILE A 364 -3.51 3.51 -3.47
N ARG A 365 -3.10 3.95 -2.28
CA ARG A 365 -2.16 3.18 -1.44
C ARG A 365 -2.75 1.82 -1.06
N GLN A 366 -4.03 1.75 -0.74
CA GLN A 366 -4.70 0.49 -0.42
C GLN A 366 -4.72 -0.45 -1.63
N ALA A 367 -5.06 0.03 -2.83
CA ALA A 367 -5.04 -0.76 -4.05
C ALA A 367 -3.62 -1.24 -4.42
N MET A 368 -2.62 -0.43 -4.09
CA MET A 368 -1.19 -0.69 -4.32
C MET A 368 -0.54 -1.53 -3.21
N ALA A 369 -1.25 -1.79 -2.11
CA ALA A 369 -0.71 -2.44 -0.94
C ALA A 369 -0.37 -3.91 -1.21
N VAL A 370 0.72 -4.35 -0.59
CA VAL A 370 1.23 -5.71 -0.71
C VAL A 370 1.19 -6.37 0.66
N GLU A 371 0.06 -6.99 0.96
CA GLU A 371 -0.16 -7.67 2.24
C GLU A 371 0.40 -9.10 2.22
N LEU A 372 1.03 -9.49 3.32
CA LEU A 372 1.39 -10.86 3.57
C LEU A 372 0.17 -11.62 4.11
N ARG A 373 -0.11 -12.78 3.52
CA ARG A 373 -1.22 -13.63 3.90
C ARG A 373 -0.68 -14.94 4.44
N ALA A 374 -1.13 -15.29 5.65
CA ALA A 374 -0.93 -16.60 6.24
C ALA A 374 -2.16 -17.47 5.99
N ASP A 375 -1.93 -18.71 5.58
CA ASP A 375 -3.00 -19.70 5.51
C ASP A 375 -3.45 -20.12 6.91
N ALA A 376 -4.66 -20.67 7.05
CA ALA A 376 -5.23 -21.05 8.35
C ALA A 376 -4.41 -22.09 9.16
N LYS A 377 -3.41 -22.73 8.54
CA LYS A 377 -2.52 -23.72 9.17
C LYS A 377 -1.06 -23.26 9.23
N GLU A 378 -0.81 -22.01 8.87
CA GLU A 378 0.51 -21.44 8.72
C GLU A 378 0.66 -20.17 9.55
N GLU A 379 1.88 -19.90 9.98
CA GLU A 379 2.31 -18.63 10.56
C GLU A 379 3.38 -18.03 9.64
N VAL A 380 3.22 -16.74 9.37
CA VAL A 380 4.14 -15.95 8.56
C VAL A 380 4.93 -15.04 9.48
N PHE A 381 6.26 -15.14 9.42
CA PHE A 381 7.19 -14.38 10.23
C PHE A 381 8.02 -13.45 9.35
N VAL A 382 8.14 -12.20 9.79
CA VAL A 382 8.89 -11.14 9.11
C VAL A 382 9.86 -10.52 10.08
N LEU A 383 11.14 -10.52 9.72
CA LEU A 383 12.19 -9.91 10.53
C LEU A 383 12.65 -8.60 9.85
N LYS A 384 12.46 -7.46 10.54
CA LYS A 384 12.78 -6.12 10.02
C LYS A 384 13.89 -5.49 10.84
N SER A 385 14.79 -4.77 10.16
CA SER A 385 15.83 -3.98 10.82
C SER A 385 16.11 -2.69 10.06
N ASP A 386 16.46 -1.65 10.81
CA ASP A 386 16.97 -0.38 10.29
C ASP A 386 18.46 -0.46 9.90
N HIS A 387 19.15 -1.53 10.33
CA HIS A 387 20.56 -1.76 9.98
C HIS A 387 20.88 -3.27 9.80
N PRO A 388 20.47 -3.89 8.66
CA PRO A 388 20.57 -5.33 8.42
C PRO A 388 21.96 -5.95 8.61
N ARG A 389 23.04 -5.25 8.26
CA ARG A 389 24.42 -5.76 8.45
C ARG A 389 24.78 -5.94 9.93
N VAL A 390 24.33 -5.02 10.78
CA VAL A 390 24.57 -5.09 12.23
C VAL A 390 23.62 -6.12 12.84
N ALA A 391 22.37 -6.20 12.37
CA ALA A 391 21.46 -7.26 12.77
C ALA A 391 21.98 -8.67 12.41
N GLU A 392 22.64 -8.84 11.26
CA GLU A 392 23.34 -10.09 10.91
C GLU A 392 24.44 -10.43 11.93
N ALA A 393 25.22 -9.44 12.38
CA ALA A 393 26.20 -9.63 13.45
C ALA A 393 25.55 -10.01 14.79
N VAL A 394 24.40 -9.42 15.13
CA VAL A 394 23.59 -9.81 16.30
C VAL A 394 23.18 -11.27 16.21
N LEU A 395 22.57 -11.68 15.09
CA LEU A 395 22.15 -13.06 14.84
C LEU A 395 23.34 -14.03 14.89
N GLY A 396 24.50 -13.62 14.38
CA GLY A 396 25.74 -14.36 14.46
C GLY A 396 26.20 -14.61 15.90
N SER A 397 26.29 -13.56 16.70
CA SER A 397 26.68 -13.65 18.11
C SER A 397 25.70 -14.48 18.94
N VAL A 398 24.38 -14.34 18.69
CA VAL A 398 23.36 -15.15 19.34
C VAL A 398 23.49 -16.63 18.98
N ALA A 399 23.69 -16.96 17.70
CA ALA A 399 23.88 -18.35 17.25
C ALA A 399 25.14 -18.99 17.87
N GLU A 400 26.18 -18.20 18.07
CA GLU A 400 27.43 -18.61 18.73
C GLU A 400 27.36 -18.55 20.26
N LYS A 401 26.18 -18.21 20.81
CA LYS A 401 25.90 -18.10 22.25
C LYS A 401 26.79 -17.08 22.96
N ARG A 402 27.27 -16.06 22.23
CA ARG A 402 28.07 -14.93 22.73
C ARG A 402 27.16 -13.86 23.32
N ILE A 403 26.45 -14.21 24.38
CA ILE A 403 25.61 -13.28 25.16
C ILE A 403 26.01 -13.33 26.62
N THR A 404 25.72 -12.26 27.36
CA THR A 404 25.78 -12.21 28.82
C THR A 404 24.38 -12.04 29.40
N VAL A 405 24.19 -12.42 30.66
CA VAL A 405 22.88 -12.36 31.31
C VAL A 405 23.00 -11.66 32.66
N ASP A 406 22.19 -10.62 32.84
CA ASP A 406 21.96 -10.00 34.12
C ASP A 406 20.79 -10.70 34.83
N ARG A 407 21.03 -11.15 36.07
CA ARG A 407 20.06 -11.86 36.92
C ARG A 407 19.72 -11.05 38.17
N THR A 408 19.93 -9.73 38.14
CA THR A 408 19.66 -8.86 39.29
C THR A 408 18.16 -8.92 39.64
N PRO A 409 17.80 -9.26 40.90
CA PRO A 409 16.40 -9.51 41.29
C PRO A 409 15.44 -8.34 41.04
N SER A 410 15.93 -7.10 41.08
CA SER A 410 15.12 -5.88 40.95
C SER A 410 14.71 -5.55 39.52
N THR A 411 15.40 -6.07 38.50
CA THR A 411 15.21 -5.72 37.09
C THR A 411 14.74 -6.90 36.23
N GLY A 412 14.63 -8.09 36.82
CA GLY A 412 14.34 -9.33 36.09
C GLY A 412 15.54 -9.82 35.29
N VAL A 413 15.37 -10.94 34.58
CA VAL A 413 16.45 -11.52 33.76
C VAL A 413 16.60 -10.72 32.46
N ARG A 414 17.77 -10.10 32.25
CA ARG A 414 18.07 -9.32 31.03
C ARG A 414 19.18 -10.00 30.24
N HIS A 415 18.97 -10.16 28.94
CA HIS A 415 19.95 -10.76 28.03
C HIS A 415 20.67 -9.64 27.29
N VAL A 416 21.99 -9.62 27.40
CA VAL A 416 22.83 -8.54 26.92
C VAL A 416 23.75 -9.06 25.83
N LEU A 417 23.89 -8.26 24.78
CA LEU A 417 24.89 -8.47 23.74
C LEU A 417 25.76 -7.23 23.58
N GLU A 418 27.05 -7.46 23.46
CA GLU A 418 28.06 -6.46 23.14
C GLU A 418 28.62 -6.73 21.74
N LEU A 419 28.67 -5.68 20.91
CA LEU A 419 29.18 -5.74 19.55
C LEU A 419 30.12 -4.58 19.28
N ASP A 420 31.27 -4.87 18.68
CA ASP A 420 32.11 -3.85 18.05
C ASP A 420 31.43 -3.39 16.75
N VAL A 421 31.15 -2.10 16.66
CA VAL A 421 30.52 -1.44 15.51
C VAL A 421 31.38 -0.28 15.01
N SER A 422 32.69 -0.35 15.24
CA SER A 422 33.64 0.69 14.79
C SER A 422 33.61 0.92 13.28
N GLU A 423 33.25 -0.10 12.50
CA GLU A 423 33.06 -0.01 11.03
C GLU A 423 31.76 0.70 10.61
N HIS A 424 30.87 1.03 11.55
CA HIS A 424 29.56 1.67 11.31
C HIS A 424 29.46 3.02 12.03
N PRO A 425 30.20 4.05 11.58
CA PRO A 425 30.26 5.32 12.29
C PRO A 425 28.94 6.12 12.32
N GLU A 426 28.02 5.80 11.42
CA GLU A 426 26.67 6.37 11.32
C GLU A 426 25.69 5.81 12.35
N LEU A 427 26.00 4.66 12.96
CA LEU A 427 25.08 3.95 13.84
C LEU A 427 24.87 4.70 15.17
N SER A 428 23.63 5.10 15.45
CA SER A 428 23.22 5.69 16.73
C SER A 428 22.45 4.72 17.63
N SER A 429 21.77 3.76 17.01
CA SER A 429 20.88 2.78 17.64
C SER A 429 20.68 1.62 16.67
N LEU A 430 20.09 0.53 17.17
CA LEU A 430 19.65 -0.59 16.33
C LEU A 430 18.22 -0.95 16.72
N SER A 431 17.36 -1.09 15.70
CA SER A 431 16.04 -1.68 15.80
C SER A 431 16.03 -3.03 15.07
N LEU A 432 15.49 -4.04 15.74
CA LEU A 432 15.24 -5.36 15.17
C LEU A 432 13.88 -5.83 15.67
N THR A 433 12.96 -6.10 14.75
CA THR A 433 11.56 -6.39 15.08
C THR A 433 11.12 -7.65 14.34
N LEU A 434 10.38 -8.50 15.03
CA LEU A 434 9.67 -9.63 14.44
C LEU A 434 8.19 -9.31 14.40
N GLU A 435 7.61 -9.37 13.22
CA GLU A 435 6.16 -9.35 13.01
C GLU A 435 5.69 -10.76 12.65
N VAL A 436 4.54 -11.15 13.19
CA VAL A 436 3.94 -12.46 12.98
C VAL A 436 2.48 -12.31 12.62
N ASN A 437 2.13 -12.89 11.47
CA ASN A 437 0.76 -12.99 10.98
C ASN A 437 0.30 -14.46 11.09
N GLU A 438 -0.72 -14.70 11.92
CA GLU A 438 -1.33 -16.02 12.16
C GLU A 438 -2.67 -16.19 11.39
N GLY A 439 -2.85 -15.47 10.29
CA GLY A 439 -4.03 -15.54 9.43
C GLY A 439 -5.24 -14.83 10.06
N ASN A 440 -6.09 -15.57 10.76
CA ASN A 440 -7.35 -15.05 11.32
C ASN A 440 -7.23 -14.47 12.74
N LYS A 441 -6.03 -14.40 13.31
CA LYS A 441 -5.80 -13.85 14.65
C LYS A 441 -5.07 -12.52 14.58
N ALA A 442 -5.06 -11.81 15.71
CA ALA A 442 -4.34 -10.55 15.85
C ALA A 442 -2.86 -10.72 15.49
N GLU A 443 -2.30 -9.70 14.82
CA GLU A 443 -0.88 -9.64 14.52
C GLU A 443 -0.08 -9.48 15.82
N HIS A 444 1.02 -10.22 15.91
CA HIS A 444 1.94 -10.14 17.03
C HIS A 444 3.24 -9.49 16.58
N ALA A 445 3.71 -8.51 17.34
CA ALA A 445 4.98 -7.86 17.10
C ALA A 445 5.87 -7.94 18.36
N TRP A 446 7.14 -8.29 18.15
CA TRP A 446 8.15 -8.29 19.20
C TRP A 446 9.33 -7.42 18.78
N ASN A 447 9.68 -6.46 19.64
CA ASN A 447 10.96 -5.76 19.54
C ASN A 447 12.05 -6.71 20.02
N MET A 448 12.77 -7.35 19.09
CA MET A 448 13.85 -8.28 19.38
C MET A 448 15.05 -7.61 20.02
N VAL A 449 15.23 -6.32 19.76
CA VAL A 449 16.10 -5.41 20.50
C VAL A 449 15.20 -4.44 21.25
N SER A 450 15.13 -4.56 22.57
CA SER A 450 14.27 -3.70 23.41
C SER A 450 14.95 -2.38 23.80
N MET A 451 16.29 -2.36 23.79
CA MET A 451 17.08 -1.17 24.04
C MET A 451 18.45 -1.30 23.35
N SER A 452 18.96 -0.19 22.82
CA SER A 452 20.30 -0.09 22.26
C SER A 452 21.03 1.12 22.83
N ILE A 453 22.31 0.96 23.16
CA ILE A 453 23.20 2.02 23.65
C ILE A 453 24.51 1.93 22.89
N VAL A 454 24.90 3.03 22.24
CA VAL A 454 26.20 3.14 21.56
C VAL A 454 27.16 3.92 22.45
N MET A 455 28.27 3.28 22.80
CA MET A 455 29.39 3.90 23.51
C MET A 455 30.53 4.16 22.54
N LYS A 456 31.17 5.32 22.68
CA LYS A 456 32.34 5.70 21.87
C LYS A 456 33.52 5.95 22.79
N GLU A 457 34.57 5.16 22.64
CA GLU A 457 35.83 5.32 23.35
C GLU A 457 36.95 5.52 22.33
N HIS A 458 37.47 6.74 22.24
CA HIS A 458 38.48 7.09 21.24
C HIS A 458 38.07 6.73 19.80
N THR A 459 38.66 5.66 19.25
CA THR A 459 38.44 5.14 17.89
C THR A 459 37.54 3.90 17.86
N SER A 460 37.28 3.26 19.01
CA SER A 460 36.36 2.13 19.10
C SER A 460 34.93 2.61 19.36
N ARG A 461 33.97 1.91 18.74
CA ARG A 461 32.54 2.07 19.01
C ARG A 461 31.96 0.74 19.37
N THR A 462 31.30 0.68 20.53
CA THR A 462 30.67 -0.53 21.04
C THR A 462 29.18 -0.31 21.17
N LEU A 463 28.42 -1.22 20.58
CA LEU A 463 26.97 -1.28 20.67
C LEU A 463 26.58 -2.31 21.73
N TYR A 464 25.84 -1.87 22.73
CA TYR A 464 25.25 -2.70 23.75
C TYR A 464 23.75 -2.82 23.53
N LEU A 465 23.25 -4.06 23.54
CA LEU A 465 21.86 -4.37 23.21
C LEU A 465 21.20 -5.16 24.34
N LEU A 466 19.95 -4.81 24.66
CA LEU A 466 19.05 -5.70 25.38
C LEU A 466 18.25 -6.53 24.38
N LEU A 467 18.42 -7.84 24.45
CA LEU A 467 17.78 -8.80 23.56
C LEU A 467 16.51 -9.38 24.17
N HIS A 468 15.47 -9.49 23.36
CA HIS A 468 14.22 -10.13 23.76
C HIS A 468 14.35 -11.66 23.74
N PRO A 469 13.80 -12.39 24.73
CA PRO A 469 13.83 -13.86 24.80
C PRO A 469 13.42 -14.58 23.51
N ALA A 470 12.40 -14.06 22.83
CA ALA A 470 11.88 -14.63 21.58
C ALA A 470 12.95 -14.77 20.48
N LEU A 471 13.99 -13.94 20.48
CA LEU A 471 15.09 -14.03 19.52
C LEU A 471 15.86 -15.35 19.65
N PHE A 472 16.07 -15.83 20.88
CA PHE A 472 16.80 -17.07 21.15
C PHE A 472 16.00 -18.28 20.72
N SER A 473 14.71 -18.28 21.03
CA SER A 473 13.77 -19.34 20.63
C SER A 473 13.63 -19.40 19.11
N LEU A 474 13.51 -18.23 18.46
CA LEU A 474 13.47 -18.12 17.00
C LEU A 474 14.77 -18.63 16.37
N MET A 475 15.93 -18.24 16.90
CA MET A 475 17.24 -18.74 16.46
C MET A 475 17.33 -20.26 16.57
N HIS A 476 16.83 -20.83 17.67
CA HIS A 476 16.84 -22.27 17.88
C HIS A 476 15.91 -23.03 16.91
N ALA A 477 14.71 -22.50 16.67
CA ALA A 477 13.70 -23.16 15.85
C ALA A 477 13.94 -23.00 14.34
N VAL A 478 14.43 -21.84 13.90
CA VAL A 478 14.57 -21.50 12.48
C VAL A 478 16.00 -21.65 11.96
N GLY A 479 16.98 -21.31 12.79
CA GLY A 479 18.41 -21.40 12.47
C GLY A 479 18.99 -20.13 11.84
N LYS A 480 20.30 -19.90 12.11
CA LYS A 480 21.05 -18.70 11.72
C LYS A 480 20.90 -18.33 10.24
N LYS A 481 21.12 -19.29 9.33
CA LYS A 481 21.16 -19.01 7.89
C LYS A 481 19.86 -18.38 7.38
N VAL A 482 18.71 -18.94 7.77
CA VAL A 482 17.40 -18.45 7.34
C VAL A 482 17.09 -17.09 7.95
N LEU A 483 17.47 -16.85 9.20
CA LEU A 483 17.26 -15.55 9.86
C LEU A 483 18.16 -14.46 9.27
N VAL A 484 19.38 -14.78 8.89
CA VAL A 484 20.26 -13.87 8.15
C VAL A 484 19.66 -13.55 6.78
N ASP A 485 19.19 -14.56 6.05
CA ASP A 485 18.50 -14.33 4.77
C ASP A 485 17.23 -13.48 4.95
N ALA A 486 16.51 -13.64 6.07
CA ALA A 486 15.34 -12.83 6.42
C ALA A 486 15.69 -11.36 6.68
N VAL A 487 16.69 -11.07 7.51
CA VAL A 487 17.03 -9.68 7.85
C VAL A 487 17.77 -8.96 6.71
N SER A 488 18.71 -9.65 6.05
CA SER A 488 19.57 -9.04 5.03
C SER A 488 18.86 -8.93 3.68
N TYR A 489 17.97 -9.88 3.37
CA TYR A 489 17.31 -9.96 2.06
C TYR A 489 15.78 -9.93 2.11
N GLY A 490 15.17 -9.79 3.29
CA GLY A 490 13.73 -9.72 3.42
C GLY A 490 13.02 -11.05 3.22
N LEU A 491 13.70 -12.19 3.36
CA LEU A 491 13.06 -13.51 3.24
C LEU A 491 11.89 -13.63 4.23
N VAL A 492 10.69 -13.92 3.71
CA VAL A 492 9.51 -14.20 4.53
C VAL A 492 9.57 -15.64 5.01
N ILE A 493 9.52 -15.84 6.32
CA ILE A 493 9.65 -17.15 6.93
C ILE A 493 8.26 -17.73 7.16
N ARG A 494 8.03 -18.90 6.57
CA ARG A 494 6.74 -19.60 6.55
C ARG A 494 6.85 -20.92 7.32
N ARG A 495 5.98 -21.10 8.32
CA ARG A 495 6.04 -22.23 9.26
C ARG A 495 4.66 -22.76 9.62
N PRO A 496 4.50 -24.07 9.92
CA PRO A 496 3.26 -24.59 10.47
C PRO A 496 2.86 -23.85 11.75
N ALA A 497 1.54 -23.69 11.95
CA ALA A 497 1.00 -23.02 13.13
C ALA A 497 1.47 -23.66 14.45
N GLY A 498 1.68 -22.82 15.47
CA GLY A 498 2.13 -23.15 16.81
C GLY A 498 3.57 -22.71 17.13
N LEU A 499 4.32 -22.16 16.18
CA LEU A 499 5.69 -21.71 16.43
C LEU A 499 5.70 -20.43 17.27
N ALA A 500 4.83 -19.46 16.96
CA ALA A 500 4.75 -18.18 17.66
C ALA A 500 4.55 -18.37 19.18
N SER A 501 3.60 -19.22 19.57
CA SER A 501 3.36 -19.56 20.99
C SER A 501 4.55 -20.25 21.67
N SER A 502 5.45 -20.87 20.90
CA SER A 502 6.65 -21.50 21.44
C SER A 502 7.81 -20.52 21.66
N LEU A 503 7.76 -19.32 21.05
CA LEU A 503 8.85 -18.34 21.13
C LEU A 503 9.07 -17.81 22.55
N GLU A 504 8.04 -17.85 23.39
CA GLU A 504 8.14 -17.47 24.82
C GLU A 504 9.02 -18.43 25.63
N ARG A 505 9.27 -19.65 25.13
CA ARG A 505 10.05 -20.67 25.85
C ARG A 505 11.53 -20.56 25.51
N LEU A 506 12.29 -19.99 26.45
CA LEU A 506 13.74 -19.87 26.33
C LEU A 506 14.44 -21.22 26.12
N PRO A 507 15.43 -21.30 25.21
CA PRO A 507 16.26 -22.48 25.08
C PRO A 507 17.14 -22.72 26.33
N LYS A 508 17.25 -23.96 26.81
CA LYS A 508 18.03 -24.35 28.01
C LYS A 508 19.50 -23.89 28.06
N TRP A 509 20.08 -23.50 26.93
CA TRP A 509 21.46 -23.03 26.91
C TRP A 509 21.60 -21.62 27.47
N THR A 510 20.55 -20.80 27.47
CA THR A 510 20.58 -19.42 28.00
C THR A 510 20.83 -19.41 29.51
N ASP A 511 20.39 -20.46 30.22
CA ASP A 511 20.66 -20.64 31.66
C ASP A 511 22.16 -20.71 31.97
N LYS A 512 22.96 -21.15 31.01
CA LYS A 512 24.43 -21.30 31.12
C LYS A 512 25.21 -20.08 30.65
N ALA A 513 24.53 -19.02 30.21
CA ALA A 513 25.19 -17.81 29.74
C ALA A 513 25.92 -17.09 30.90
N PRO A 514 27.13 -16.55 30.63
CA PRO A 514 27.94 -15.85 31.62
C PRO A 514 27.21 -14.62 32.19
N PRO A 515 27.52 -14.22 33.44
CA PRO A 515 26.95 -13.02 34.02
C PRO A 515 27.43 -11.75 33.33
N SER A 516 26.57 -10.74 33.21
CA SER A 516 26.93 -9.41 32.69
C SER A 516 27.82 -8.64 33.67
N SER A 517 28.69 -7.77 33.15
CA SER A 517 29.52 -6.91 34.01
C SER A 517 28.67 -5.84 34.73
N PRO A 518 29.02 -5.44 35.97
CA PRO A 518 28.29 -4.41 36.70
C PRO A 518 28.23 -3.06 35.96
N GLU A 519 29.27 -2.72 35.21
CA GLU A 519 29.33 -1.50 34.39
C GLU A 519 28.25 -1.50 33.30
N THR A 520 28.12 -2.62 32.58
CA THR A 520 27.10 -2.80 31.54
C THR A 520 25.69 -2.73 32.13
N VAL A 521 25.48 -3.37 33.28
CA VAL A 521 24.19 -3.36 33.99
C VAL A 521 23.81 -1.93 34.41
N ASN A 522 24.75 -1.22 35.04
CA ASN A 522 24.55 0.17 35.47
C ASN A 522 24.25 1.12 34.30
N MET A 523 24.81 0.87 33.13
CA MET A 523 24.56 1.67 31.93
C MET A 523 23.09 1.56 31.48
N PHE A 524 22.53 0.35 31.39
CA PHE A 524 21.11 0.16 31.07
C PHE A 524 20.18 0.68 32.17
N ASP A 525 20.57 0.56 33.45
CA ASP A 525 19.81 1.11 34.58
C ASP A 525 19.78 2.64 34.59
N ARG A 526 20.79 3.31 34.04
CA ARG A 526 20.79 4.77 33.84
C ARG A 526 19.91 5.16 32.65
N ALA A 527 19.99 4.43 31.56
CA ALA A 527 19.24 4.71 30.33
C ALA A 527 17.72 4.51 30.48
N THR A 528 17.28 3.63 31.39
CA THR A 528 15.86 3.39 31.68
C THR A 528 15.24 4.39 32.65
N ARG A 529 16.04 5.27 33.29
CA ARG A 529 15.49 6.28 34.20
C ARG A 529 14.79 7.37 33.38
N PRO A 530 13.51 7.69 33.66
CA PRO A 530 12.85 8.80 33.00
C PRO A 530 13.63 10.07 33.32
N ASP A 531 14.05 10.79 32.28
CA ASP A 531 14.64 12.11 32.45
C ASP A 531 13.53 13.04 32.94
N PRO A 532 13.62 13.54 34.20
CA PRO A 532 12.57 14.34 34.79
C PRO A 532 12.39 15.70 34.10
N SER A 533 13.30 16.07 33.19
CA SER A 533 13.21 17.29 32.39
C SER A 533 12.43 17.12 31.07
N LEU A 534 12.11 15.89 30.65
CA LEU A 534 11.39 15.64 29.41
C LEU A 534 9.88 15.66 29.65
N SER A 535 9.18 16.51 28.91
CA SER A 535 7.72 16.49 28.89
C SER A 535 7.21 15.21 28.21
N LEU A 536 5.96 14.83 28.49
CA LEU A 536 5.27 13.76 27.73
C LEU A 536 5.30 14.05 26.22
N PHE A 537 5.16 15.32 25.83
CA PHE A 537 5.25 15.75 24.43
C PHE A 537 6.65 15.48 23.84
N ASP A 538 7.72 15.71 24.59
CA ASP A 538 9.09 15.37 24.15
C ASP A 538 9.32 13.87 24.06
N LEU A 539 8.68 13.08 24.94
CA LEU A 539 8.70 11.61 24.87
C LEU A 539 7.98 11.10 23.61
N PHE A 540 6.79 11.64 23.29
CA PHE A 540 6.05 11.31 22.07
C PHE A 540 6.80 11.77 20.81
N ARG A 541 7.39 12.96 20.80
CA ARG A 541 8.21 13.46 19.69
C ARG A 541 9.50 12.65 19.48
N ARG A 542 10.01 12.03 20.55
CA ARG A 542 11.17 11.11 20.50
C ARG A 542 10.80 9.68 20.11
N MET A 543 9.51 9.30 20.10
CA MET A 543 9.06 8.06 19.47
C MET A 543 9.17 8.21 17.95
N ARG A 544 10.39 8.08 17.43
CA ARG A 544 10.63 8.00 15.99
C ARG A 544 10.01 6.71 15.47
N ARG A 545 9.14 6.82 14.46
CA ARG A 545 8.78 5.68 13.62
C ARG A 545 10.07 5.18 12.97
N THR A 546 10.53 3.98 13.34
CA THR A 546 11.72 3.38 12.73
C THR A 546 11.43 3.11 11.25
N ILE A 547 12.28 3.62 10.37
CA ILE A 547 12.23 3.31 8.93
C ILE A 547 13.12 2.08 8.73
N TYR A 548 12.52 0.95 8.35
CA TYR A 548 13.26 -0.29 8.08
C TYR A 548 13.79 -0.30 6.65
N GLU A 549 14.95 -0.94 6.40
CA GLU A 549 15.55 -0.98 5.05
C GLU A 549 14.70 -1.81 4.07
N ARG A 550 13.93 -2.77 4.60
CA ARG A 550 12.96 -3.57 3.84
C ARG A 550 11.64 -3.62 4.58
N ASP A 551 10.61 -3.05 3.95
CA ASP A 551 9.22 -3.13 4.38
C ASP A 551 8.31 -3.27 3.15
N ASN A 552 7.04 -3.65 3.33
CA ASN A 552 6.06 -3.72 2.23
C ASN A 552 5.06 -2.54 2.26
N TYR A 553 5.41 -1.45 2.96
CA TYR A 553 4.55 -0.27 3.17
C TYR A 553 5.17 1.01 2.63
#